data_AF-A0A6H9WPN9-F1
#
_entry.id   AF-A0A6H9WPN9-F1
#
_cell.length_a   1.000
_cell.length_b   1.000
_cell.length_c   1.000
_cell.angle_alpha   90.00
_cell.angle_beta   90.00
_cell.angle_gamma   90.00
#
_symmetry.space_group_name_H-M   'P 1'
#
loop_
_entity.id
_entity.type
_entity.pdbx_description
1 polymer ?
#
loop_
_entity_poly.entity_id
_entity_poly.type
_entity_poly.pdbx_seq_one_letter_code
_entity_poly.pdbx_strand_id
1 'polypeptide(L)'
;MRTSKAAVTTAADAVGAVSTVLGSLLVLTPNTAARQLRLPGSRENRHRALGAADLGLGIAILVGRSAQWRWIAVAARSLLHLVFAREYFRGGNRVGAGAMGMLFVIDAGIANGLRETNRTV
;
A
#
# COMPACT_ATOMS: atom_id res chain seq x y z
N MET A 1 -0.98 10.03 -25.67
CA MET A 1 -0.30 10.12 -24.36
C MET A 1 -1.13 10.70 -23.21
N ARG A 2 -2.23 11.46 -23.41
CA ARG A 2 -3.06 11.98 -22.29
C ARG A 2 -3.79 10.91 -21.47
N THR A 3 -4.20 9.81 -22.12
CA THR A 3 -4.98 8.73 -21.50
C THR A 3 -4.18 7.95 -20.46
N SER A 4 -2.87 7.76 -20.65
CA SER A 4 -2.03 7.03 -19.68
C SER A 4 -1.80 7.82 -18.39
N LYS A 5 -1.62 9.14 -18.47
CA LYS A 5 -1.44 10.00 -17.29
C LYS A 5 -2.66 10.01 -16.37
N ALA A 6 -3.85 10.14 -16.95
CA ALA A 6 -5.10 10.08 -16.20
C ALA A 6 -5.29 8.70 -15.56
N ALA A 7 -5.07 7.62 -16.32
CA ALA A 7 -5.19 6.26 -15.79
C ALA A 7 -4.26 5.97 -14.61
N VAL A 8 -2.98 6.38 -14.70
CA VAL A 8 -2.01 6.20 -13.60
C VAL A 8 -2.39 7.01 -12.36
N THR A 9 -2.95 8.20 -12.54
CA THR A 9 -3.41 9.05 -11.43
C THR A 9 -4.63 8.45 -10.75
N THR A 10 -5.62 7.98 -11.52
CA THR A 10 -6.80 7.27 -10.99
C THR A 10 -6.41 5.98 -10.27
N ALA A 11 -5.45 5.23 -10.81
CA ALA A 11 -4.92 4.04 -10.14
C ALA A 11 -4.27 4.39 -8.79
N ALA A 12 -3.49 5.47 -8.74
CA ALA A 12 -2.90 5.96 -7.49
C ALA A 12 -3.98 6.41 -6.49
N ASP A 13 -5.04 7.09 -6.92
CA ASP A 13 -6.15 7.48 -6.04
C ASP A 13 -6.87 6.27 -5.46
N ALA A 14 -7.16 5.26 -6.29
CA ALA A 14 -7.77 4.01 -5.85
C ALA A 14 -6.89 3.28 -4.83
N VAL A 15 -5.58 3.20 -5.10
CA VAL A 15 -4.59 2.70 -4.13
C VAL A 15 -4.72 3.51 -2.84
N GLY A 16 -4.55 4.84 -2.89
CA GLY A 16 -4.66 5.73 -1.72
C GLY A 16 -5.91 5.47 -0.86
N ALA A 17 -7.09 5.41 -1.48
CA ALA A 17 -8.35 5.11 -0.80
C ALA A 17 -8.34 3.74 -0.09
N VAL A 18 -7.84 2.70 -0.77
CA VAL A 18 -7.75 1.36 -0.18
C VAL A 18 -6.77 1.32 1.01
N SER A 19 -5.62 2.02 0.94
CA SER A 19 -4.70 2.14 2.11
C SER A 19 -5.41 2.82 3.26
N THR A 20 -6.12 3.92 3.00
CA THR A 20 -6.75 4.69 4.06
C THR A 20 -7.82 3.86 4.76
N VAL A 21 -8.61 3.08 4.03
CA VAL A 21 -9.62 2.19 4.62
C VAL A 21 -8.96 1.04 5.40
N LEU A 22 -8.03 0.32 4.79
CA LEU A 22 -7.37 -0.83 5.43
C LEU A 22 -6.51 -0.41 6.63
N GLY A 23 -5.75 0.66 6.49
CA GLY A 23 -4.96 1.26 7.57
C GLY A 23 -5.84 1.71 8.73
N SER A 24 -6.97 2.38 8.46
CA SER A 24 -7.93 2.77 9.50
C SER A 24 -8.51 1.56 10.24
N LEU A 25 -8.87 0.49 9.51
CA LEU A 25 -9.37 -0.74 10.11
C LEU A 25 -8.31 -1.43 10.99
N LEU A 26 -7.05 -1.45 10.56
CA LEU A 26 -5.93 -1.99 11.33
C LEU A 26 -5.57 -1.15 12.57
N VAL A 27 -5.78 0.18 12.51
CA VAL A 27 -5.57 1.08 13.66
C VAL A 27 -6.69 0.93 14.68
N LEU A 28 -7.95 0.96 14.23
CA LEU A 28 -9.13 0.96 15.09
C LEU A 28 -9.48 -0.42 15.64
N THR A 29 -9.29 -1.47 14.82
CA THR A 29 -9.69 -2.84 15.13
C THR A 29 -8.59 -3.85 14.79
N PRO A 30 -7.38 -3.71 15.35
CA PRO A 30 -6.20 -4.49 14.96
C PRO A 30 -6.42 -6.01 15.07
N ASN A 31 -7.13 -6.46 16.10
CA ASN A 31 -7.35 -7.89 16.34
C ASN A 31 -8.40 -8.50 15.39
N THR A 32 -9.41 -7.73 14.99
CA THR A 32 -10.43 -8.16 14.01
C THR A 32 -9.86 -8.15 12.59
N ALA A 33 -9.15 -7.07 12.24
CA ALA A 33 -8.49 -6.93 10.95
C ALA A 33 -7.38 -7.96 10.76
N ALA A 34 -6.51 -8.19 11.76
CA ALA A 34 -5.48 -9.22 11.68
C ALA A 34 -6.07 -10.64 11.55
N ARG A 35 -7.22 -10.91 12.18
CA ARG A 35 -7.92 -12.20 12.06
C ARG A 35 -8.51 -12.39 10.66
N GLN A 36 -9.16 -11.35 10.11
CA GLN A 36 -9.67 -11.38 8.73
C GLN A 36 -8.55 -11.49 7.70
N LEU A 37 -7.44 -10.80 7.94
CA LEU A 37 -6.25 -10.87 7.11
C LEU A 37 -5.44 -12.15 7.35
N ARG A 38 -5.83 -13.02 8.29
CA ARG A 38 -5.07 -14.24 8.66
C ARG A 38 -3.59 -13.95 8.93
N LEU A 39 -3.29 -12.82 9.57
CA LEU A 39 -1.93 -12.44 9.94
C LEU A 39 -1.51 -13.27 11.17
N PRO A 40 -0.50 -14.14 11.04
CA PRO A 40 -0.15 -15.10 12.09
C PRO A 40 0.60 -14.43 13.24
N GLY A 41 0.09 -14.58 14.47
CA GLY A 41 0.84 -14.48 15.74
C GLY A 41 1.55 -13.17 16.08
N SER A 42 1.33 -12.09 15.33
CA SER A 42 2.04 -10.83 15.55
C SER A 42 1.40 -10.01 16.70
N ARG A 43 2.25 -9.43 17.58
CA ARG A 43 1.83 -8.62 18.74
C ARG A 43 0.94 -7.46 18.25
N GLU A 44 -0.15 -7.17 18.95
CA GLU A 44 -1.14 -6.14 18.60
C GLU A 44 -0.52 -4.79 18.18
N ASN A 45 0.52 -4.35 18.90
CA ASN A 45 1.24 -3.10 18.61
C ASN A 45 1.87 -3.07 17.20
N ARG A 46 2.30 -4.23 16.68
CA ARG A 46 2.89 -4.35 15.35
C ARG A 46 1.83 -4.22 14.25
N HIS A 47 0.64 -4.78 14.46
CA HIS A 47 -0.48 -4.59 13.53
C HIS A 47 -0.96 -3.14 13.51
N ARG A 48 -1.03 -2.48 14.69
CA ARG A 48 -1.34 -1.05 14.78
C ARG A 48 -0.29 -0.19 14.06
N ALA A 49 0.99 -0.49 14.24
CA ALA A 49 2.07 0.24 13.57
C ALA A 49 2.02 0.08 12.05
N LEU A 50 1.77 -1.14 11.55
CA LEU A 50 1.58 -1.38 10.11
C LEU A 50 0.34 -0.67 9.57
N GLY A 51 -0.77 -0.70 10.32
CA GLY A 51 -1.99 0.02 9.96
C GLY A 51 -1.80 1.53 9.92
N ALA A 52 -1.08 2.09 10.90
CA ALA A 52 -0.77 3.52 10.94
C ALA A 52 0.14 3.93 9.78
N ALA A 53 1.14 3.11 9.44
CA ALA A 53 1.99 3.33 8.28
C ALA A 53 1.17 3.29 6.98
N ASP A 54 0.32 2.28 6.80
CA ASP A 54 -0.54 2.15 5.61
C ASP A 54 -1.53 3.32 5.50
N LEU A 55 -2.15 3.71 6.60
CA LEU A 55 -3.05 4.86 6.67
C LEU A 55 -2.33 6.16 6.28
N GLY A 56 -1.15 6.40 6.86
CA GLY A 56 -0.33 7.58 6.56
C GLY A 56 0.06 7.64 5.09
N LEU A 57 0.44 6.50 4.50
CA LEU A 57 0.74 6.40 3.08
C LEU A 57 -0.51 6.64 2.21
N GLY A 58 -1.66 6.08 2.57
CA GLY A 58 -2.92 6.33 1.87
C GLY A 58 -3.29 7.81 1.83
N ILE A 59 -3.22 8.48 2.98
CA ILE A 59 -3.46 9.92 3.09
C ILE A 59 -2.44 10.70 2.25
N ALA A 60 -1.15 10.34 2.32
CA ALA A 60 -0.11 10.99 1.53
C ALA A 60 -0.32 10.83 0.01
N ILE A 61 -0.85 9.69 -0.43
CA ILE A 61 -1.20 9.44 -1.83
C ILE A 61 -2.40 10.31 -2.28
N LEU A 62 -3.44 10.40 -1.46
CA LEU A 62 -4.68 11.13 -1.76
C LEU A 62 -4.51 12.66 -1.67
N VAL A 63 -3.82 13.13 -0.63
CA VAL A 63 -3.68 14.56 -0.31
C VAL A 63 -2.40 15.15 -0.91
N GLY A 64 -1.47 14.30 -1.37
CA GLY A 64 -0.19 14.72 -1.95
C GLY A 64 -0.39 15.65 -3.14
N ARG A 65 -0.14 16.95 -2.93
CA ARG A 65 -0.29 17.97 -4.00
C ARG A 65 0.81 17.92 -5.05
N SER A 66 1.97 17.36 -4.73
CA SER A 66 3.07 17.20 -5.67
C SER A 66 3.10 15.78 -6.22
N ALA A 67 3.25 15.68 -7.55
CA ALA A 67 3.50 14.40 -8.21
C ALA A 67 4.73 13.69 -7.62
N GLN A 68 5.73 14.44 -7.12
CA GLN A 68 6.90 13.89 -6.44
C GLN A 68 6.53 13.12 -5.17
N TRP A 69 5.73 13.75 -4.31
CA TRP A 69 5.28 13.13 -3.06
C TRP A 69 4.39 11.91 -3.31
N ARG A 70 3.53 11.97 -4.34
CA ARG A 70 2.63 10.87 -4.69
C ARG A 70 3.40 9.62 -5.14
N TRP A 71 4.39 9.73 -6.04
CA TRP A 71 5.12 8.54 -6.49
C TRP A 71 5.99 7.95 -5.37
N ILE A 72 6.55 8.79 -4.49
CA ILE A 72 7.31 8.32 -3.32
C ILE A 72 6.39 7.57 -2.35
N ALA A 73 5.18 8.08 -2.09
CA ALA A 73 4.23 7.43 -1.19
C ALA A 73 3.75 6.08 -1.74
N VAL A 74 3.45 5.98 -3.04
CA VAL A 74 3.12 4.69 -3.68
C VAL A 74 4.31 3.73 -3.64
N ALA A 75 5.54 4.20 -3.88
CA ALA A 75 6.73 3.37 -3.77
C ALA A 75 6.99 2.87 -2.34
N ALA A 76 6.77 3.71 -1.33
CA ALA A 76 6.89 3.29 0.07
C ALA A 76 5.83 2.24 0.44
N ARG A 77 4.62 2.37 -0.10
CA ARG A 77 3.56 1.37 0.08
C ARG A 77 3.89 0.04 -0.57
N SER A 78 4.48 0.03 -1.76
CA SER A 78 4.92 -1.22 -2.39
C SER A 78 5.90 -1.97 -1.48
N LEU A 79 6.85 -1.27 -0.85
CA LEU A 79 7.77 -1.88 0.12
C LEU A 79 7.04 -2.44 1.35
N LEU A 80 5.95 -1.79 1.79
CA LEU A 80 5.11 -2.29 2.88
C LEU A 80 4.46 -3.64 2.51
N HIS A 81 4.06 -3.84 1.25
CA HIS A 81 3.57 -5.13 0.77
C HIS A 81 4.63 -6.24 0.89
N LEU A 82 5.91 -5.96 0.66
CA LEU A 82 6.97 -6.94 0.91
C LEU A 82 7.12 -7.30 2.39
N VAL A 83 6.93 -6.33 3.29
CA VAL A 83 6.91 -6.60 4.74
C VAL A 83 5.75 -7.52 5.10
N PHE A 84 4.54 -7.26 4.58
CA PHE A 84 3.40 -8.15 4.76
C PHE A 84 3.64 -9.54 4.14
N ALA A 85 4.25 -9.61 2.95
CA ALA A 85 4.59 -10.87 2.29
C ALA A 85 5.52 -11.73 3.17
N ARG A 86 6.53 -11.09 3.77
CA ARG A 86 7.45 -11.75 4.71
C ARG A 86 6.70 -12.31 5.93
N GLU A 87 5.78 -11.55 6.51
CA GLU A 87 5.00 -12.02 7.67
C GLU A 87 4.07 -13.19 7.29
N TYR A 88 3.39 -13.13 6.15
CA TYR A 88 2.59 -14.24 5.64
C TYR A 88 3.42 -15.50 5.38
N PHE A 89 4.61 -15.34 4.79
CA PHE A 89 5.52 -16.46 4.55
C PHE A 89 5.98 -17.10 5.86
N ARG A 90 6.32 -16.29 6.88
CA ARG A 90 6.75 -16.77 8.20
C ARG A 90 5.71 -17.58 8.94
N GLY A 91 4.42 -17.27 8.79
CA GLY A 91 3.36 -18.10 9.36
C GLY A 91 2.71 -19.07 8.37
N GLY A 92 3.42 -19.44 7.30
CA GLY A 92 3.02 -20.55 6.41
C GLY A 92 1.94 -20.21 5.39
N ASN A 93 1.45 -18.98 5.32
CA ASN A 93 0.43 -18.56 4.36
C ASN A 93 1.08 -18.11 3.04
N ARG A 94 1.49 -19.09 2.22
CA ARG A 94 2.14 -18.84 0.92
C ARG A 94 1.24 -18.08 -0.07
N VAL A 95 -0.07 -18.30 -0.01
CA VAL A 95 -1.04 -17.60 -0.87
C VAL A 95 -1.08 -16.11 -0.52
N GLY A 96 -1.17 -15.76 0.77
CA GLY A 96 -1.11 -14.37 1.22
C GLY A 96 0.22 -13.69 0.89
N ALA A 97 1.34 -14.41 1.00
CA ALA A 97 2.64 -13.91 0.58
C ALA A 97 2.71 -13.63 -0.93
N GLY A 98 2.18 -14.54 -1.76
CA GLY A 98 2.08 -14.35 -3.21
C GLY A 98 1.20 -13.17 -3.60
N ALA A 99 0.03 -13.02 -2.96
CA ALA A 99 -0.87 -11.89 -3.19
C ALA A 99 -0.19 -10.54 -2.87
N MET A 100 0.54 -10.46 -1.76
CA MET A 100 1.32 -9.27 -1.42
C MET A 100 2.47 -9.01 -2.40
N GLY A 101 3.12 -10.05 -2.91
CA GLY A 101 4.10 -9.92 -3.99
C GLY A 101 3.50 -9.35 -5.28
N MET A 102 2.29 -9.77 -5.65
CA MET A 102 1.59 -9.22 -6.82
C MET A 102 1.23 -7.74 -6.61
N LEU A 103 0.74 -7.37 -5.43
CA LEU A 103 0.45 -5.97 -5.07
C LEU A 103 1.72 -5.10 -5.12
N PHE A 104 2.87 -5.62 -4.65
CA PHE A 104 4.14 -4.92 -4.79
C PHE A 104 4.47 -4.58 -6.25
N VAL A 105 4.29 -5.52 -7.19
CA VAL A 105 4.58 -5.28 -8.61
C VAL A 105 3.63 -4.23 -9.20
N ILE A 106 2.34 -4.29 -8.85
CA ILE A 106 1.34 -3.32 -9.29
C ILE A 106 1.71 -1.92 -8.80
N ASP A 107 1.96 -1.76 -7.49
CA ASP A 107 2.30 -0.47 -6.90
C ASP A 107 3.64 0.07 -7.44
N ALA A 108 4.63 -0.80 -7.67
CA ALA A 108 5.89 -0.40 -8.32
C ALA A 108 5.66 0.13 -9.74
N GLY A 109 4.76 -0.50 -10.50
CA GLY A 109 4.34 -0.02 -11.82
C GLY A 109 3.65 1.35 -11.77
N ILE A 110 2.73 1.54 -10.83
CA ILE A 110 2.03 2.83 -10.63
C ILE A 110 3.03 3.92 -10.21
N ALA A 111 3.93 3.63 -9.26
CA ALA A 111 4.96 4.55 -8.82
C ALA A 111 5.89 4.96 -9.97
N ASN A 112 6.32 4.00 -10.80
CA ASN A 112 7.15 4.30 -11.96
C ASN A 112 6.39 5.15 -12.99
N GLY A 113 5.10 4.85 -13.24
CA GLY A 113 4.25 5.66 -14.12
C GLY A 113 4.08 7.10 -13.63
N LEU A 114 3.90 7.30 -12.33
CA LEU A 114 3.82 8.63 -11.71
C LEU A 114 5.16 9.37 -11.81
N ARG A 115 6.28 8.67 -11.58
CA ARG A 115 7.63 9.23 -11.70
C ARG A 115 7.92 9.71 -13.12
N GLU A 116 7.59 8.90 -14.12
CA GLU A 116 7.78 9.24 -15.53
C GLU A 116 6.92 10.44 -15.94
N THR A 117 5.66 10.45 -15.49
CA THR A 117 4.75 11.58 -15.68
C THR A 117 5.32 12.88 -15.11
N ASN A 118 6.03 12.82 -13.98
CA ASN A 118 6.64 13.98 -13.33
C ASN A 118 7.91 14.48 -14.03
N ARG A 119 8.56 13.66 -14.86
CA ARG A 119 9.73 14.07 -15.66
C ARG A 119 9.37 14.73 -16.99
N THR A 120 8.15 14.47 -17.47
CA THR A 120 7.63 14.99 -18.75
C THR A 120 6.91 16.34 -18.63
N VAL A 121 6.87 16.92 -17.42
CA VAL A 121 6.33 18.25 -17.11
C VAL A 121 7.51 19.16 -16.78
#